data_AF-A0A3E4MAD5-F1
#
_entry.id   AF-A0A3E4MAD5-F1
#
_cell.length_a   1.000
_cell.length_b   1.000
_cell.length_c   1.000
_cell.angle_alpha   90.00
_cell.angle_beta   90.00
_cell.angle_gamma   90.00
#
_symmetry.space_group_name_H-M   'P 1'
#
loop_
_entity.id
_entity.type
_entity.pdbx_description
1 polymer ?
#
loop_
_entity_poly.entity_id
_entity_poly.type
_entity_poly.pdbx_seq_one_letter_code
_entity_poly.pdbx_strand_id
1 'polypeptide(L)'
;MQCKNCEHEWTVRYSTLMKKIPDCPKCKVHRSREKNPFISEQDRKKLRADNYYEKILRKSNHTIVAINYTGSKDDVDAICVNCGYKWTTRADHLVDRCWCPKCKKEKTSASI
;
A
#
# COMPACT_ATOMS: atom_id res chain seq x y z
N MET A 1 -5.45 32.91 -25.50
CA MET A 1 -4.87 32.66 -24.15
C MET A 1 -3.41 32.31 -24.34
N GLN A 2 -2.51 32.86 -23.54
CA GLN A 2 -1.07 32.56 -23.60
C GLN A 2 -0.59 32.02 -22.25
N CYS A 3 0.19 30.93 -22.27
CA CYS A 3 0.77 30.38 -21.04
C CYS A 3 2.02 31.17 -20.65
N LYS A 4 2.06 31.70 -19.42
CA LYS A 4 3.26 32.36 -18.88
C LYS A 4 4.48 31.43 -18.70
N ASN A 5 4.28 30.11 -18.74
CA ASN A 5 5.30 29.11 -18.44
C ASN A 5 5.92 28.46 -19.70
N CYS A 6 5.25 28.51 -20.84
CA CYS A 6 5.76 27.92 -22.09
C CYS A 6 5.44 28.75 -23.34
N GLU A 7 4.91 29.97 -23.13
CA GLU A 7 4.53 30.99 -24.13
C GLU A 7 3.55 30.52 -25.21
N HIS A 8 3.05 29.29 -25.10
CA HIS A 8 2.10 28.72 -26.02
C HIS A 8 0.79 29.51 -26.03
N GLU A 9 0.27 29.76 -27.22
CA GLU A 9 -1.00 30.43 -27.45
C GLU A 9 -2.07 29.44 -27.88
N TRP A 10 -3.26 29.53 -27.27
CA TRP A 10 -4.43 28.73 -27.64
C TRP A 10 -5.73 29.53 -27.50
N THR A 11 -6.73 29.15 -28.29
CA THR A 11 -8.06 29.74 -28.25
C THR A 11 -8.92 29.05 -27.19
N VAL A 12 -9.73 29.83 -26.47
CA VAL A 12 -10.67 29.33 -25.44
C VAL A 12 -12.00 30.04 -25.64
N ARG A 13 -13.10 29.29 -25.56
CA ARG A 13 -14.45 29.88 -25.62
C ARG A 13 -14.72 30.72 -24.37
N TYR A 14 -15.41 31.84 -24.54
CA TYR A 14 -15.76 32.74 -23.44
C TYR A 14 -16.52 32.03 -22.31
N SER A 15 -17.51 31.20 -22.67
CA SER A 15 -18.28 30.39 -21.70
C SER A 15 -17.43 29.42 -20.88
N THR A 16 -16.27 29.00 -21.39
CA THR A 16 -15.32 28.16 -20.65
C THR A 16 -14.52 28.99 -19.64
N LEU A 17 -14.09 30.20 -20.04
CA LEU A 17 -13.38 31.14 -19.16
C LEU A 17 -14.24 31.60 -17.98
N MET A 18 -15.55 31.76 -18.18
CA MET A 18 -16.51 32.11 -17.11
C MET A 18 -16.56 31.06 -16.00
N LYS A 19 -16.30 29.79 -16.30
CA LYS A 19 -16.34 28.70 -15.31
C LYS A 19 -14.99 28.50 -14.63
N LYS A 20 -13.90 28.46 -15.41
CA LYS A 20 -12.53 28.35 -14.92
C LYS A 20 -11.53 28.68 -16.01
N ILE A 21 -10.36 29.16 -15.62
CA ILE A 21 -9.22 29.31 -16.52
C ILE A 21 -8.67 27.91 -16.82
N PRO A 22 -8.70 27.42 -18.07
CA PRO A 22 -8.17 26.10 -18.40
C PRO A 22 -6.65 26.05 -18.25
N ASP A 23 -6.12 24.93 -17.77
CA ASP A 23 -4.69 24.65 -17.79
C ASP A 23 -4.14 24.73 -19.22
N CYS A 24 -2.88 25.16 -19.35
CA CYS A 24 -2.22 25.19 -20.65
C CYS A 24 -2.21 23.79 -21.28
N PRO A 25 -2.76 23.61 -22.51
CA PRO A 25 -2.82 22.31 -23.15
C PRO A 25 -1.43 21.73 -23.41
N LYS A 26 -0.44 22.58 -23.70
CA LYS A 26 0.97 22.16 -23.87
C LYS A 26 1.59 21.71 -22.54
N CYS A 27 1.49 22.51 -21.48
CA CYS A 27 2.05 22.14 -20.17
C CYS A 27 1.33 20.95 -19.52
N LYS A 28 0.01 20.82 -19.71
CA LYS A 28 -0.78 19.74 -19.12
C LYS A 28 -0.37 18.37 -19.67
N VAL A 29 -0.05 18.28 -20.96
CA VAL A 29 0.41 17.03 -21.60
C VAL A 29 1.78 16.60 -21.08
N HIS A 30 2.64 17.55 -20.69
CA HIS A 30 3.95 17.24 -20.07
C HIS A 30 3.86 16.83 -18.59
N ARG A 31 2.77 17.18 -17.87
CA ARG A 31 2.60 16.79 -16.47
C ARG A 31 2.07 15.35 -16.29
N SER A 32 1.68 14.66 -17.36
CA SER A 32 0.98 13.36 -17.25
C SER A 32 1.80 12.13 -17.63
N ARG A 33 3.14 12.19 -17.66
CA ARG A 33 4.00 11.01 -17.79
C ARG A 33 5.33 11.20 -17.05
N GLU A 34 5.28 11.32 -15.72
CA GLU A 34 6.33 10.62 -14.98
C GLU A 34 6.18 9.16 -15.38
N LYS A 35 7.14 8.64 -16.15
CA LYS A 35 7.13 7.24 -16.57
C LYS A 35 7.09 6.44 -15.28
N ASN A 36 5.95 5.79 -15.01
CA ASN A 36 5.86 4.80 -13.95
C ASN A 36 7.05 3.86 -14.17
N PRO A 37 8.02 3.79 -13.23
CA PRO A 37 9.26 3.06 -13.47
C PRO A 37 8.92 1.65 -13.96
N PHE A 38 9.64 1.18 -14.98
CA PHE A 38 9.48 -0.20 -15.44
C PHE A 38 10.01 -1.11 -14.33
N ILE A 39 9.11 -1.55 -13.47
CA ILE A 39 9.38 -2.48 -12.38
C ILE A 39 9.11 -3.89 -12.91
N SER A 40 10.08 -4.79 -12.76
CA SER A 40 9.94 -6.19 -13.15
C SER A 40 8.82 -6.88 -12.36
N GLU A 41 8.24 -7.95 -12.90
CA GLU A 41 7.23 -8.73 -12.17
C GLU A 41 7.76 -9.27 -10.83
N GLN A 42 9.06 -9.58 -10.75
CA GLN A 42 9.70 -10.03 -9.52
C GLN A 42 9.78 -8.90 -8.47
N ASP A 43 10.16 -7.69 -8.89
CA ASP A 43 10.20 -6.53 -8.01
C ASP A 43 8.80 -6.12 -7.53
N ARG A 44 7.77 -6.25 -8.38
CA ARG A 44 6.37 -6.02 -7.99
C ARG A 44 5.91 -6.99 -6.91
N LYS A 45 6.25 -8.29 -7.06
CA LYS A 45 5.94 -9.32 -6.06
C LYS A 45 6.65 -9.03 -4.76
N LYS A 46 7.94 -8.68 -4.82
CA LYS A 46 8.75 -8.31 -3.66
C LYS A 46 8.16 -7.10 -2.93
N LEU A 47 7.88 -6.01 -3.64
CA LEU A 47 7.27 -4.80 -3.07
C LEU A 47 5.93 -5.10 -2.39
N ARG A 48 5.10 -5.98 -2.99
CA ARG A 48 3.83 -6.39 -2.39
C ARG A 48 4.04 -7.15 -1.08
N ALA A 49 5.01 -8.06 -1.04
CA ALA A 49 5.36 -8.80 0.16
C ALA A 49 5.96 -7.88 1.24
N ASP A 50 6.88 -6.99 0.89
CA ASP A 50 7.50 -6.03 1.81
C ASP A 50 6.44 -5.13 2.48
N ASN A 51 5.52 -4.57 1.67
CA ASN A 51 4.40 -3.78 2.19
C ASN A 51 3.49 -4.59 3.14
N TYR A 52 3.28 -5.87 2.83
CA TYR A 52 2.50 -6.76 3.68
C TYR A 52 3.21 -7.01 5.03
N TYR A 53 4.51 -7.31 5.02
CA TYR A 53 5.29 -7.55 6.23
C TYR A 53 5.35 -6.31 7.13
N GLU A 54 5.57 -5.13 6.56
CA GLU A 54 5.55 -3.87 7.31
C GLU A 54 4.18 -3.64 7.97
N LYS A 55 3.09 -3.93 7.24
CA LYS A 55 1.72 -3.81 7.76
C LYS A 55 1.49 -4.72 8.97
N ILE A 56 1.94 -5.97 8.92
CA ILE A 56 1.83 -6.92 10.05
C ILE A 56 2.68 -6.45 11.23
N LEU A 57 3.91 -6.01 11.00
CA LEU A 57 4.77 -5.48 12.05
C LEU A 57 4.12 -4.28 12.75
N ARG A 58 3.59 -3.32 12.00
CA ARG A 58 2.93 -2.13 12.57
C ARG A 58 1.67 -2.49 13.35
N LYS A 59 0.80 -3.34 12.79
CA LYS A 59 -0.46 -3.75 13.45
C LYS A 59 -0.25 -4.61 14.69
N SER A 60 0.80 -5.42 14.72
CA SER A 60 1.14 -6.27 15.87
C SER A 60 2.04 -5.57 16.90
N ASN A 61 2.39 -4.30 16.70
CA ASN A 61 3.41 -3.60 17.49
C ASN A 61 4.73 -4.41 17.58
N HIS A 62 5.22 -4.86 16.42
CA HIS A 62 6.43 -5.66 16.24
C HIS A 62 6.45 -7.02 16.97
N THR A 63 5.30 -7.53 17.41
CA THR A 63 5.23 -8.83 18.10
C THR A 63 5.02 -10.02 17.18
N ILE A 64 4.69 -9.79 15.90
CA ILE A 64 4.46 -10.84 14.89
C ILE A 64 5.30 -10.57 13.65
N VAL A 65 6.01 -11.60 13.20
CA VAL A 65 6.73 -11.65 11.93
C VAL A 65 5.97 -12.56 10.99
N ALA A 66 5.69 -12.12 9.77
CA ALA A 66 5.09 -12.94 8.73
C ALA A 66 6.11 -13.23 7.61
N ILE A 67 6.02 -14.40 6.98
CA ILE A 67 6.92 -14.85 5.89
C ILE A 67 6.12 -15.58 4.82
N ASN A 68 6.69 -15.72 3.61
CA ASN A 68 6.12 -16.44 2.47
C ASN A 68 4.83 -15.83 1.90
N TYR A 69 4.65 -14.50 1.98
CA TYR A 69 3.47 -13.85 1.42
C TYR A 69 3.44 -13.88 -0.11
N THR A 70 2.37 -14.43 -0.69
CA THR A 70 2.11 -14.42 -2.14
C THR A 70 0.88 -13.62 -2.53
N GLY A 71 -0.14 -13.57 -1.66
CA GLY A 71 -1.43 -12.94 -1.93
C GLY A 71 -2.31 -12.86 -0.69
N SER A 72 -3.37 -12.04 -0.72
CA SER A 72 -4.24 -11.82 0.44
C SER A 72 -5.09 -13.04 0.82
N LYS A 73 -5.42 -13.89 -0.14
CA LYS A 73 -6.23 -15.10 0.06
C LYS A 73 -5.39 -16.36 0.24
N ASP A 74 -4.07 -16.23 0.09
CA ASP A 74 -3.13 -17.33 0.25
C ASP A 74 -2.73 -17.47 1.71
N ASP A 75 -2.26 -18.66 2.07
CA ASP A 75 -1.69 -18.93 3.37
C ASP A 75 -0.33 -18.23 3.53
N VAL A 76 -0.07 -17.80 4.75
CA VAL A 76 1.16 -17.15 5.18
C VAL A 76 1.58 -17.72 6.52
N ASP A 77 2.89 -17.85 6.74
CA ASP A 77 3.41 -18.28 8.03
C ASP A 77 3.65 -17.07 8.92
N ALA A 78 3.24 -17.20 10.18
CA ALA A 78 3.39 -16.18 11.20
C ALA A 78 4.15 -16.74 12.41
N ILE A 79 5.02 -15.90 12.98
CA ILE A 79 5.85 -16.23 14.13
C ILE A 79 5.65 -15.13 15.17
N CYS A 80 5.30 -15.53 16.39
CA CYS A 80 5.25 -14.60 17.51
C CYS A 80 6.66 -14.41 18.08
N VAL A 81 7.14 -13.18 18.11
CA VAL A 81 8.44 -12.83 18.70
C VAL A 81 8.44 -13.03 20.22
N ASN A 82 7.30 -12.81 20.88
CA ASN A 82 7.21 -12.89 22.34
C ASN A 82 7.25 -14.33 22.90
N CYS A 83 6.62 -15.29 22.22
CA CYS A 83 6.54 -16.68 22.71
C CYS A 83 7.12 -17.73 21.76
N GLY A 84 7.63 -17.32 20.60
CA GLY A 84 8.19 -18.23 19.58
C GLY A 84 7.17 -19.10 18.86
N TYR A 85 5.87 -19.00 19.17
CA TYR A 85 4.83 -19.81 18.53
C TYR A 85 4.75 -19.51 17.03
N LYS A 86 4.68 -20.58 16.22
CA LYS A 86 4.57 -20.51 14.76
C LYS A 86 3.22 -21.06 14.34
N TRP A 87 2.56 -20.40 13.41
CA TRP A 87 1.28 -20.86 12.85
C TRP A 87 1.11 -20.39 11.41
N THR A 88 0.33 -21.14 10.65
CA THR A 88 -0.06 -20.79 9.28
C THR A 88 -1.50 -20.30 9.29
N THR A 89 -1.78 -19.23 8.55
CA THR A 89 -3.12 -18.66 8.41
C THR A 89 -3.23 -17.90 7.11
N ARG A 90 -4.45 -17.60 6.66
CA ARG A 90 -4.64 -16.74 5.49
C ARG A 90 -4.14 -15.32 5.76
N ALA A 91 -3.52 -14.71 4.77
CA ALA A 91 -2.90 -13.39 4.93
C ALA A 91 -3.90 -12.28 5.30
N ASP A 92 -5.08 -12.28 4.69
CA ASP A 92 -6.17 -11.35 5.06
C ASP A 92 -6.62 -11.54 6.52
N HIS A 93 -6.77 -12.78 6.96
CA HIS A 93 -7.12 -13.09 8.35
C HIS A 93 -6.04 -12.63 9.34
N LEU A 94 -4.75 -12.77 9.02
CA LEU A 94 -3.67 -12.30 9.88
C LEU A 94 -3.69 -10.77 10.05
N VAL A 95 -3.98 -10.04 8.97
CA VAL A 95 -4.12 -8.57 9.00
C VAL A 95 -5.25 -8.13 9.93
N ASP A 96 -6.37 -8.85 9.95
CA ASP A 96 -7.52 -8.52 10.79
C ASP A 96 -7.30 -8.96 12.24
N ARG A 97 -6.66 -10.11 12.46
CA ARG A 97 -6.39 -10.71 13.77
C ARG A 97 -4.91 -10.76 14.06
N CYS A 98 -4.30 -9.58 14.12
CA CYS A 98 -2.85 -9.42 14.23
C CYS A 98 -2.33 -9.64 15.67
N TRP A 99 -2.73 -10.73 16.33
CA TRP A 99 -2.33 -11.13 17.68
C TRP A 99 -1.99 -12.62 17.74
N CYS A 100 -1.07 -13.00 18.63
CA CYS A 100 -0.69 -14.40 18.80
C CYS A 100 -1.79 -15.20 19.51
N PRO A 101 -2.29 -16.31 18.93
CA PRO A 101 -3.36 -17.10 19.54
C PRO A 101 -2.93 -17.81 20.83
N LYS A 102 -1.66 -18.22 20.91
CA LYS A 102 -1.10 -18.82 22.13
C LYS A 102 -1.06 -17.83 23.29
N CYS A 103 -0.44 -16.66 23.08
CA CYS A 103 -0.36 -15.61 24.11
C CYS A 103 -1.75 -15.12 24.55
N LYS A 104 -2.72 -15.04 23.62
CA LYS A 104 -4.09 -14.65 23.98
C LYS A 104 -4.75 -15.69 24.88
N LYS A 105 -4.62 -16.97 24.55
CA LYS A 105 -5.20 -18.07 25.34
C LYS A 105 -4.62 -18.13 26.75
N GLU A 106 -3.30 -17.99 26.89
CA GLU A 106 -2.61 -17.97 28.20
C GLU A 106 -3.11 -16.83 29.10
N LYS A 107 -3.33 -15.64 28.54
CA LYS A 107 -3.90 -14.50 29.30
C LYS A 107 -5.32 -14.77 29.77
N THR A 108 -6.13 -15.47 28.97
CA THR A 108 -7.50 -15.83 29.35
C THR A 108 -7.53 -16.90 30.45
N SER A 109 -6.61 -17.87 30.44
CA SER A 109 -6.53 -18.90 31.49
C SER A 109 -6.00 -18.38 32.83
N ALA A 110 -5.26 -17.26 32.84
CA ALA A 110 -4.70 -16.69 34.06
C ALA A 110 -5.66 -15.76 34.83
N SER A 111 -6.92 -15.61 34.38
CA SER A 111 -7.93 -14.73 34.99
C SER A 111 -9.12 -15.50 35.60
N ILE A 112 -8.93 -16.77 35.93
CA ILE A 112 -9.91 -17.61 36.64
C ILE A 112 -9.31 -18.05 37.98
#